data_AF-A0AAW9RZG0-F1
#
_entry.id   AF-A0AAW9RZG0-F1
#
_cell.length_a   1.000
_cell.length_b   1.000
_cell.length_c   1.000
_cell.angle_alpha   90.00
_cell.angle_beta   90.00
_cell.angle_gamma   90.00
#
_symmetry.space_group_name_H-M   'P 1'
#
loop_
_entity.id
_entity.type
_entity.pdbx_description
1 polymer ?
#
loop_
_entity_poly.entity_id
_entity_poly.type
_entity_poly.pdbx_seq_one_letter_code
_entity_poly.pdbx_strand_id
1 'polypeptide(L)'
;MLKSTIFILLSTIFFTSCAFHNGNLSGTTVVLDPSYKPVGLAYGTAQTSKAFGIGGNSKDALVLEAKKSMYLNYPLESGQVYGNYTIDFKNSINPFTQTTKVIVSADILSNDSTATWKISDELGERVLQIDGFSIGQEVIIKSKKGEAPLKGKILNSEDEDGPFLVGYTNQYGIYKTESIPAWDLQFEVEKNEKFTQKVEKKTAEKELKVGDKVMFKKYYTEEKGVILEIIKEKSKALIEYQDNKEKKLQVKVPLSRVRKIENTTNE
;
A
#
# COMPACT_ATOMS: atom_id res chain seq x y z
N MET A 1 23.57 15.51 -34.61
CA MET A 1 23.76 14.68 -33.40
C MET A 1 23.32 15.37 -32.10
N LEU A 2 23.52 16.69 -31.93
CA LEU A 2 23.16 17.44 -30.70
C LEU A 2 21.66 17.39 -30.29
N LYS A 3 20.74 17.28 -31.25
CA LYS A 3 19.29 17.21 -30.97
C LYS A 3 18.84 15.90 -30.28
N SER A 4 19.54 14.80 -30.50
CA SER A 4 19.20 13.49 -29.93
C SER A 4 19.64 13.37 -28.47
N THR A 5 20.81 13.92 -28.15
CA THR A 5 21.35 13.94 -26.79
C THR A 5 20.52 14.81 -25.84
N ILE A 6 19.98 15.94 -26.32
CA ILE A 6 19.07 16.79 -25.55
C ILE A 6 17.78 16.05 -25.20
N PHE A 7 17.23 15.26 -26.12
CA PHE A 7 15.98 14.52 -25.89
C PHE A 7 16.16 13.39 -24.87
N ILE A 8 17.30 12.71 -24.90
CA ILE A 8 17.66 11.66 -23.92
C ILE A 8 17.88 12.26 -22.53
N LEU A 9 18.59 13.40 -22.43
CA LEU A 9 18.81 14.10 -21.17
C LEU A 9 17.50 14.66 -20.58
N LEU A 10 16.58 15.11 -21.43
CA LEU A 10 15.28 15.62 -20.99
C LEU A 10 14.37 14.48 -20.50
N SER A 11 14.42 13.31 -21.16
CA SER A 11 13.65 12.11 -20.80
C SER A 11 14.02 11.59 -19.40
N THR A 12 15.31 11.55 -19.04
CA THR A 12 15.75 11.04 -17.73
C THR A 12 15.28 11.89 -16.55
N ILE A 13 15.03 13.19 -16.75
CA ILE A 13 14.48 14.08 -15.72
C ILE A 13 13.02 13.72 -15.39
N PHE A 14 12.24 13.26 -16.38
CA PHE A 14 10.82 12.94 -16.20
C PHE A 14 10.54 11.58 -15.55
N PHE A 15 11.54 10.71 -15.33
CA PHE A 15 11.32 9.38 -14.74
C PHE A 15 11.82 9.22 -13.30
N THR A 16 12.28 10.29 -12.65
CA THR A 16 12.70 10.23 -11.24
C THR A 16 11.52 10.56 -10.32
N SER A 17 10.80 9.55 -9.84
CA SER A 17 9.83 9.73 -8.75
C SER A 17 10.55 9.63 -7.40
N CYS A 18 10.83 10.76 -6.76
CA CYS A 18 11.40 10.76 -5.42
C CYS A 18 10.28 10.61 -4.38
N ALA A 19 10.38 9.58 -3.53
CA ALA A 19 9.60 9.48 -2.30
C ALA A 19 10.46 10.00 -1.15
N PHE A 20 9.98 11.02 -0.45
CA PHE A 20 10.65 11.58 0.74
C PHE A 20 9.83 11.26 1.97
N HIS A 21 10.44 10.48 2.88
CA HIS A 21 9.88 10.16 4.19
C HIS A 21 10.46 11.11 5.22
N ASN A 22 9.61 11.90 5.86
CA ASN A 22 9.98 12.71 7.01
C ASN A 22 9.00 12.37 8.14
N GLY A 23 9.45 11.61 9.12
CA GLY A 23 8.72 11.42 10.38
C GLY A 23 9.12 12.55 11.34
N ASN A 24 8.14 13.21 11.96
CA ASN A 24 8.41 14.15 13.04
C ASN A 24 7.72 13.65 14.31
N LEU A 25 8.51 13.28 15.31
CA LEU A 25 8.02 12.95 16.65
C LEU A 25 7.68 14.26 17.35
N SER A 26 6.48 14.80 17.07
CA SER A 26 5.96 15.94 17.82
C SER A 26 5.40 15.44 19.15
N GLY A 27 6.28 15.26 20.13
CA GLY A 27 5.92 14.80 21.47
C GLY A 27 4.99 15.78 22.18
N THR A 28 3.74 15.38 22.39
CA THR A 28 2.88 15.97 23.42
C THR A 28 2.85 15.05 24.63
N THR A 29 3.15 15.63 25.79
CA THR A 29 3.03 15.12 27.16
C THR A 29 2.93 13.60 27.28
N VAL A 30 4.07 12.98 27.57
CA VAL A 30 4.10 11.67 28.22
C VAL A 30 3.18 11.78 29.45
N VAL A 31 2.14 10.96 29.52
CA VAL A 31 1.45 10.75 30.79
C VAL A 31 2.48 10.05 31.67
N LEU A 32 3.23 10.84 32.45
CA LEU A 32 4.29 10.35 33.33
C LEU A 32 3.73 9.60 34.54
N ASP A 33 2.41 9.53 34.66
CA ASP A 33 1.73 8.82 35.74
C ASP A 33 1.78 7.31 35.46
N PRO A 34 2.50 6.52 36.28
CA PRO A 34 2.61 5.08 36.11
C PRO A 34 1.29 4.32 36.31
N SER A 35 0.23 4.99 36.76
CA SER A 35 -1.11 4.41 36.81
C SER A 35 -1.75 4.20 35.43
N TYR A 36 -1.29 4.94 34.41
CA TYR A 36 -1.78 4.80 33.05
C TYR A 36 -1.03 3.71 32.29
N LYS A 37 -1.76 2.70 31.84
CA LYS A 37 -1.23 1.60 31.01
C LYS A 37 -1.74 1.70 29.59
N PRO A 38 -0.93 1.35 28.59
CA PRO A 38 -1.39 1.30 27.21
C PRO A 38 -2.37 0.13 27.02
N VAL A 39 -3.52 0.43 26.43
CA VAL A 39 -4.64 -0.50 26.21
C VAL A 39 -5.01 -0.64 24.74
N GLY A 40 -4.50 0.22 23.87
CA GLY A 40 -4.71 0.16 22.43
C GLY A 40 -3.87 1.19 21.65
N LEU A 41 -3.99 1.15 20.32
CA LEU A 41 -3.34 2.08 19.40
C LEU A 41 -4.41 2.75 18.51
N ALA A 42 -4.44 4.07 18.51
CA ALA A 42 -5.28 4.88 17.63
C ALA A 42 -4.45 5.42 16.48
N TYR A 43 -5.05 5.54 15.30
CA TYR A 43 -4.45 6.26 14.19
C TYR A 43 -5.50 6.93 13.30
N GLY A 44 -5.08 7.94 12.55
CA GLY A 44 -5.88 8.62 11.56
C GLY A 44 -5.01 9.08 10.41
N THR A 45 -5.61 9.25 9.24
CA THR A 45 -4.88 9.64 8.03
C THR A 45 -5.58 10.76 7.29
N ALA A 46 -4.79 11.57 6.59
CA ALA A 46 -5.26 12.59 5.67
C ALA A 46 -4.32 12.66 4.47
N GLN A 47 -4.83 13.07 3.31
CA GLN A 47 -4.05 13.18 2.10
C GLN A 47 -4.43 14.43 1.33
N THR A 48 -3.45 15.04 0.67
CA THR A 48 -3.68 16.05 -0.35
C THR A 48 -2.84 15.78 -1.58
N SER A 49 -3.30 16.26 -2.73
CA SER A 49 -2.59 16.20 -3.99
C SER A 49 -2.51 17.60 -4.58
N LYS A 50 -1.33 17.97 -5.06
CA LYS A 50 -1.07 19.19 -5.82
C LYS A 50 -0.84 18.80 -7.27
N ALA A 51 -1.47 19.50 -8.21
CA ALA A 51 -1.22 19.33 -9.63
C ALA A 51 -0.39 20.53 -10.10
N PHE A 52 0.76 20.29 -10.74
CA PHE A 52 1.66 21.37 -11.18
C PHE A 52 2.04 22.37 -10.07
N GLY A 53 2.12 21.92 -8.82
CA GLY A 53 2.41 22.77 -7.66
C GLY A 53 1.24 23.65 -7.18
N ILE A 54 0.12 23.66 -7.91
CA ILE A 54 -1.10 24.39 -7.54
C ILE A 54 -2.05 23.45 -6.81
N GLY A 55 -2.58 23.93 -5.69
CA GLY A 55 -3.53 23.21 -4.84
C GLY A 55 -2.91 22.61 -3.59
N GLY A 56 -3.76 21.86 -2.90
CA GLY A 56 -3.47 21.16 -1.66
C GLY A 56 -3.74 21.97 -0.40
N ASN A 57 -4.10 21.26 0.68
CA ASN A 57 -4.31 21.85 2.00
C ASN A 57 -2.98 22.21 2.67
N SER A 58 -2.99 23.17 3.60
CA SER A 58 -1.80 23.43 4.45
C SER A 58 -1.44 22.17 5.25
N LYS A 59 -0.15 22.04 5.61
CA LYS A 59 0.32 20.88 6.41
C LYS A 59 -0.45 20.78 7.73
N ASP A 60 -0.76 21.91 8.36
CA ASP A 60 -1.51 21.96 9.61
C ASP A 60 -2.96 21.50 9.42
N ALA A 61 -3.59 21.87 8.32
CA ALA A 61 -4.92 21.38 7.98
C ALA A 61 -4.93 19.87 7.76
N LEU A 62 -3.87 19.29 7.17
CA LEU A 62 -3.74 17.84 7.01
C LEU A 62 -3.52 17.11 8.34
N VAL A 63 -2.68 17.65 9.22
CA VAL A 63 -2.50 17.06 10.57
C VAL A 63 -3.79 17.13 11.36
N LEU A 64 -4.51 18.26 11.30
CA LEU A 64 -5.80 18.42 11.97
C LEU A 64 -6.82 17.42 11.43
N GLU A 65 -6.90 17.23 10.11
CA GLU A 65 -7.81 16.28 9.50
C GLU A 65 -7.47 14.83 9.87
N ALA A 66 -6.17 14.49 9.88
CA ALA A 66 -5.71 13.19 10.34
C ALA A 66 -6.02 12.96 11.83
N LYS A 67 -5.87 13.98 12.68
CA LYS A 67 -6.27 13.93 14.10
C LYS A 67 -7.77 13.75 14.28
N LYS A 68 -8.60 14.51 13.54
CA LYS A 68 -10.06 14.34 13.54
C LYS A 68 -10.45 12.92 13.12
N SER A 69 -9.85 12.42 12.05
CA SER A 69 -10.02 11.03 11.58
C SER A 69 -9.69 10.03 12.70
N MET A 70 -8.57 10.23 13.40
CA MET A 70 -8.20 9.40 14.55
C MET A 70 -9.26 9.43 15.66
N TYR A 71 -9.72 10.62 16.06
CA TYR A 71 -10.72 10.78 17.13
C TYR A 71 -12.07 10.17 16.77
N LEU A 72 -12.49 10.27 15.51
CA LEU A 72 -13.74 9.69 15.03
C LEU A 72 -13.67 8.16 14.94
N ASN A 73 -12.52 7.61 14.56
CA ASN A 73 -12.34 6.17 14.41
C ASN A 73 -12.10 5.47 15.75
N TYR A 74 -11.54 6.17 16.73
CA TYR A 74 -11.10 5.61 18.03
C TYR A 74 -11.66 6.40 19.22
N PRO A 75 -12.99 6.61 19.35
CA PRO A 75 -13.54 7.38 20.46
C PRO A 75 -13.11 6.77 21.80
N LEU A 76 -12.65 7.61 22.71
CA LEU A 76 -12.17 7.19 24.03
C LEU A 76 -13.34 6.80 24.93
N GLU A 77 -13.18 5.71 25.66
CA GLU A 77 -14.07 5.35 26.77
C GLU A 77 -13.74 6.20 28.01
N SER A 78 -14.63 6.20 28.99
CA SER A 78 -14.41 6.94 30.25
C SER A 78 -13.13 6.46 30.95
N GLY A 79 -12.25 7.40 31.31
CA GLY A 79 -10.97 7.10 31.96
C GLY A 79 -9.83 6.77 31.01
N GLN A 80 -10.07 6.77 29.69
CA GLN A 80 -9.02 6.65 28.68
C GLN A 80 -8.53 8.03 28.21
N VAL A 81 -7.28 8.08 27.81
CA VAL A 81 -6.63 9.27 27.21
C VAL A 81 -5.73 8.83 26.07
N TYR A 82 -5.52 9.71 25.09
CA TYR A 82 -4.47 9.49 24.10
C TYR A 82 -3.11 9.96 24.65
N GLY A 83 -2.08 9.15 24.48
CA GLY A 83 -0.69 9.47 24.77
C GLY A 83 0.23 9.15 23.60
N ASN A 84 1.51 9.54 23.73
CA ASN A 84 2.58 9.12 22.79
C ASN A 84 2.26 9.38 21.32
N TYR A 85 1.79 10.59 21.01
CA TYR A 85 1.45 10.96 19.65
C TYR A 85 2.66 10.90 18.71
N THR A 86 2.46 10.32 17.52
CA THR A 86 3.42 10.32 16.41
C THR A 86 2.77 10.87 15.16
N ILE A 87 3.53 11.63 14.35
CA ILE A 87 3.05 12.22 13.10
C ILE A 87 4.04 11.88 11.98
N ASP A 88 3.56 11.14 11.00
CA ASP A 88 4.33 10.71 9.85
C ASP A 88 3.85 11.39 8.57
N PHE A 89 4.80 11.95 7.82
CA PHE A 89 4.54 12.51 6.50
C PHE A 89 5.16 11.64 5.42
N LYS A 90 4.31 11.17 4.50
CA LYS A 90 4.73 10.51 3.26
C LYS A 90 4.47 11.45 2.09
N ASN A 91 5.56 11.89 1.45
CA ASN A 91 5.46 12.69 0.23
C ASN A 91 5.82 11.83 -0.98
N SER A 92 4.94 11.81 -1.97
CA SER A 92 5.15 11.13 -3.25
C SER A 92 5.14 12.17 -4.35
N ILE A 93 6.26 12.29 -5.06
CA ILE A 93 6.43 13.24 -6.15
C ILE A 93 6.40 12.46 -7.46
N ASN A 94 5.44 12.81 -8.32
CA ASN A 94 5.34 12.42 -9.71
C ASN A 94 5.54 13.69 -10.57
N PRO A 95 6.14 13.61 -11.76
CA PRO A 95 6.30 14.74 -12.69
C PRO A 95 5.10 15.71 -12.82
N PHE A 96 3.88 15.21 -12.67
CA PHE A 96 2.66 16.03 -12.81
C PHE A 96 1.94 16.31 -11.49
N THR A 97 2.17 15.49 -10.47
CA THR A 97 1.43 15.54 -9.21
C THR A 97 2.33 15.34 -8.00
N GLN A 98 2.09 16.10 -6.95
CA GLN A 98 2.72 15.89 -5.65
C GLN A 98 1.64 15.51 -4.65
N THR A 99 1.78 14.33 -4.05
CA THR A 99 0.88 13.85 -3.02
C THR A 99 1.57 13.91 -1.67
N THR A 100 0.88 14.46 -0.67
CA THR A 100 1.30 14.41 0.73
C THR A 100 0.26 13.65 1.53
N LYS A 101 0.66 12.52 2.11
CA LYS A 101 -0.13 11.75 3.07
C LYS A 101 0.41 12.00 4.48
N VAL A 102 -0.49 12.28 5.40
CA VAL A 102 -0.21 12.45 6.83
C VAL A 102 -0.86 11.29 7.57
N ILE A 103 -0.10 10.67 8.46
CA ILE A 103 -0.56 9.63 9.36
C ILE A 103 -0.30 10.16 10.77
N VAL A 104 -1.32 10.14 11.62
CA VAL A 104 -1.19 10.45 13.04
C VAL A 104 -1.52 9.19 13.79
N SER A 105 -0.68 8.82 14.75
CA SER A 105 -0.94 7.72 15.68
C SER A 105 -0.80 8.18 17.13
N ALA A 106 -1.46 7.47 18.04
CA ALA A 106 -1.38 7.69 19.48
C ALA A 106 -1.69 6.39 20.24
N ASP A 107 -1.04 6.18 21.37
CA ASP A 107 -1.41 5.12 22.30
C ASP A 107 -2.68 5.52 23.04
N ILE A 108 -3.61 4.59 23.19
CA ILE A 108 -4.74 4.74 24.11
C ILE A 108 -4.28 4.24 25.46
N LEU A 109 -4.25 5.14 26.46
CA LEU A 109 -3.84 4.85 27.82
C LEU A 109 -5.07 4.84 28.73
N SER A 110 -5.13 3.90 29.68
CA SER A 110 -6.19 3.82 30.69
C SER A 110 -5.61 3.71 32.09
N ASN A 111 -6.28 4.34 33.06
CA ASN A 111 -6.01 4.19 34.49
C ASN A 111 -6.75 2.97 35.09
N ASP A 112 -7.63 2.32 34.32
CA ASP A 112 -8.31 1.12 34.78
C ASP A 112 -7.37 -0.10 34.72
N SER A 113 -7.02 -0.62 35.89
CA SER A 113 -6.17 -1.81 36.06
C SER A 113 -6.74 -3.10 35.43
N THR A 114 -8.03 -3.12 35.10
CA THR A 114 -8.71 -4.25 34.43
C THR A 114 -8.73 -4.12 32.91
N ALA A 115 -8.34 -2.95 32.38
CA ALA A 115 -8.28 -2.75 30.93
C ALA A 115 -7.13 -3.58 30.35
N THR A 116 -7.50 -4.65 29.65
CA THR A 116 -6.54 -5.47 28.91
C THR A 116 -6.14 -4.76 27.62
N TRP A 117 -4.88 -4.95 27.20
CA TRP A 117 -4.44 -4.54 25.89
C TRP A 117 -5.31 -5.29 24.86
N LYS A 118 -6.29 -4.58 24.31
CA LYS A 118 -7.04 -5.06 23.17
C LYS A 118 -6.17 -4.71 21.96
N ILE A 119 -5.24 -5.60 21.60
CA ILE A 119 -4.96 -5.78 20.17
C ILE A 119 -6.26 -6.38 19.73
N SER A 120 -7.22 -5.52 19.41
CA SER A 120 -8.38 -6.00 18.71
C SER A 120 -7.80 -6.68 17.49
N ASP A 121 -8.11 -7.95 17.28
CA ASP A 121 -8.01 -8.54 15.94
C ASP A 121 -8.78 -7.67 14.90
N GLU A 122 -9.58 -6.68 15.37
CA GLU A 122 -10.09 -5.51 14.63
C GLU A 122 -9.04 -4.48 14.16
N LEU A 123 -7.76 -4.56 14.51
CA LEU A 123 -6.69 -3.85 13.79
C LEU A 123 -6.56 -4.44 12.38
N GLY A 124 -6.90 -5.73 12.22
CA GLY A 124 -7.15 -6.36 10.93
C GLY A 124 -8.45 -5.91 10.28
N GLU A 125 -9.49 -5.51 11.04
CA GLU A 125 -10.79 -5.08 10.49
C GLU A 125 -10.95 -3.56 10.24
N ARG A 126 -10.18 -2.70 10.92
CA ARG A 126 -10.32 -1.24 10.83
C ARG A 126 -9.23 -0.55 10.02
N VAL A 127 -8.18 -1.29 9.65
CA VAL A 127 -7.20 -0.95 8.59
C VAL A 127 -7.84 -0.98 7.19
N LEU A 128 -9.10 -1.41 7.09
CA LEU A 128 -9.72 -1.80 5.85
C LEU A 128 -10.34 -0.65 5.05
N GLN A 129 -9.66 0.51 5.01
CA GLN A 129 -9.87 1.48 3.93
C GLN A 129 -8.90 1.18 2.79
N ILE A 130 -9.45 0.64 1.70
CA ILE A 130 -8.73 0.19 0.53
C ILE A 130 -9.02 1.16 -0.62
N ASP A 131 -8.07 2.03 -0.98
CA ASP A 131 -8.28 3.05 -2.03
C ASP A 131 -9.63 3.79 -1.92
N GLY A 132 -10.04 4.11 -0.69
CA GLY A 132 -11.29 4.80 -0.38
C GLY A 132 -12.53 3.91 -0.22
N PHE A 133 -12.41 2.59 -0.21
CA PHE A 133 -13.48 1.62 0.08
C PHE A 133 -13.32 0.99 1.46
N SER A 134 -14.40 0.83 2.22
CA SER A 134 -14.36 0.12 3.51
C SER A 134 -14.62 -1.38 3.34
N ILE A 135 -13.98 -2.25 4.12
CA ILE A 135 -14.45 -3.65 4.17
C ILE A 135 -15.83 -3.72 4.82
N GLY A 136 -16.62 -4.63 4.28
CA GLY A 136 -18.05 -4.69 4.52
C GLY A 136 -18.88 -3.68 3.73
N GLN A 137 -18.27 -2.77 2.98
CA GLN A 137 -18.99 -1.84 2.13
C GLN A 137 -19.65 -2.56 0.96
N GLU A 138 -20.91 -2.20 0.70
CA GLU A 138 -21.59 -2.60 -0.54
C GLU A 138 -21.06 -1.80 -1.73
N VAL A 139 -20.73 -2.52 -2.80
CA VAL A 139 -20.11 -1.96 -4.00
C VAL A 139 -20.72 -2.55 -5.26
N ILE A 140 -20.53 -1.83 -6.35
CA ILE A 140 -20.87 -2.29 -7.70
C ILE A 140 -19.60 -2.67 -8.44
N ILE A 141 -19.59 -3.87 -8.99
CA ILE A 141 -18.53 -4.36 -9.87
C ILE A 141 -18.95 -4.10 -11.32
N LYS A 142 -18.14 -3.31 -12.05
CA LYS A 142 -18.30 -3.17 -13.49
C LYS A 142 -18.03 -4.51 -14.17
N SER A 143 -19.05 -5.13 -14.77
CA SER A 143 -18.87 -6.37 -15.51
C SER A 143 -18.21 -6.14 -16.88
N LYS A 144 -17.80 -7.22 -17.55
CA LYS A 144 -17.34 -7.18 -18.94
C LYS A 144 -18.49 -6.71 -19.84
N LYS A 145 -18.12 -6.14 -21.01
CA LYS A 145 -19.05 -5.52 -21.94
C LYS A 145 -20.22 -6.47 -22.29
N GLY A 146 -21.45 -6.12 -21.89
CA GLY A 146 -22.67 -6.88 -22.15
C GLY A 146 -23.29 -7.61 -20.95
N GLU A 147 -22.61 -7.63 -19.79
CA GLU A 147 -23.14 -8.24 -18.57
C GLU A 147 -23.66 -7.17 -17.60
N ALA A 148 -24.71 -7.52 -16.83
CA ALA A 148 -25.23 -6.66 -15.79
C ALA A 148 -24.16 -6.41 -14.69
N PRO A 149 -24.11 -5.20 -14.11
CA PRO A 149 -23.21 -4.92 -12.99
C PRO A 149 -23.58 -5.80 -11.80
N LEU A 150 -22.57 -6.38 -11.14
CA LEU A 150 -22.77 -7.21 -9.95
C LEU A 150 -22.71 -6.34 -8.70
N LYS A 151 -23.70 -6.47 -7.82
CA LYS A 151 -23.68 -5.88 -6.48
C LYS A 151 -23.07 -6.89 -5.51
N GLY A 152 -22.14 -6.45 -4.69
CA GLY A 152 -21.49 -7.31 -3.71
C GLY A 152 -20.95 -6.54 -2.51
N LYS A 153 -20.44 -7.26 -1.53
CA LYS A 153 -19.85 -6.75 -0.30
C LYS A 153 -18.35 -7.04 -0.30
N ILE A 154 -17.53 -6.02 -0.09
CA ILE A 154 -16.08 -6.22 0.03
C ILE A 154 -15.84 -7.03 1.32
N LEU A 155 -15.18 -8.18 1.18
CA LEU A 155 -14.76 -9.02 2.30
C LEU A 155 -13.32 -8.75 2.71
N ASN A 156 -12.43 -8.61 1.71
CA ASN A 156 -11.02 -8.35 1.95
C ASN A 156 -10.39 -7.57 0.78
N SER A 157 -9.19 -7.01 0.97
CA SER A 157 -8.28 -6.71 -0.13
C SER A 157 -6.98 -7.47 0.02
N GLU A 158 -6.49 -7.96 -1.09
CA GLU A 158 -5.13 -8.45 -1.18
C GLU A 158 -4.37 -7.46 -2.07
N ASP A 159 -3.27 -6.93 -1.53
CA ASP A 159 -2.18 -6.49 -2.38
C ASP A 159 -1.63 -7.76 -3.02
N GLU A 160 -1.77 -7.91 -4.34
CA GLU A 160 -0.96 -8.90 -5.02
C GLU A 160 0.44 -8.32 -5.18
N ASP A 161 1.46 -9.14 -4.90
CA ASP A 161 2.81 -8.86 -5.34
C ASP A 161 2.75 -8.68 -6.85
N GLY A 162 2.87 -7.42 -7.26
CA GLY A 162 2.95 -7.07 -8.67
C GLY A 162 4.33 -7.45 -9.20
N PRO A 163 4.67 -7.00 -10.41
CA PRO A 163 5.96 -7.32 -10.98
C PRO A 163 7.10 -6.73 -10.14
N PHE A 164 8.22 -7.43 -10.09
CA PHE A 164 9.44 -6.95 -9.48
C PHE A 164 10.16 -6.04 -10.45
N LEU A 165 10.63 -4.88 -9.98
CA LEU A 165 11.57 -4.09 -10.76
C LEU A 165 12.96 -4.71 -10.60
N VAL A 166 13.50 -5.26 -11.69
CA VAL A 166 14.80 -5.92 -11.71
C VAL A 166 15.81 -5.07 -12.46
N GLY A 167 16.94 -4.78 -11.81
CA GLY A 167 18.11 -4.17 -12.43
C GLY A 167 19.07 -5.22 -12.96
N TYR A 168 19.55 -5.09 -14.19
CA TYR A 168 20.47 -6.04 -14.81
C TYR A 168 21.40 -5.36 -15.79
N THR A 169 22.55 -5.97 -16.05
CA THR A 169 23.47 -5.55 -17.10
C THR A 169 23.34 -6.53 -18.25
N ASN A 170 22.92 -6.05 -19.42
CA ASN A 170 22.74 -6.93 -20.58
C ASN A 170 24.09 -7.42 -21.13
N GLN A 171 24.03 -8.32 -22.12
CA GLN A 171 25.22 -8.86 -22.81
C GLN A 171 26.17 -7.82 -23.43
N TYR A 172 25.76 -6.56 -23.55
CA TYR A 172 26.58 -5.46 -24.08
C TYR A 172 27.21 -4.61 -22.97
N GLY A 173 27.08 -5.00 -21.70
CA GLY A 173 27.60 -4.23 -20.57
C GLY A 173 26.73 -3.02 -20.19
N ILE A 174 25.51 -2.92 -20.72
CA ILE A 174 24.62 -1.78 -20.47
C ILE A 174 23.64 -2.13 -19.35
N TYR A 175 23.63 -1.32 -18.31
CA TYR A 175 22.67 -1.42 -17.20
C TYR A 175 21.26 -1.03 -17.64
N LYS A 176 20.26 -1.82 -17.25
CA LYS A 176 18.84 -1.65 -17.54
C LYS A 176 18.00 -2.03 -16.33
N THR A 177 16.78 -1.53 -16.29
CA THR A 177 15.75 -1.92 -15.32
C THR A 177 14.51 -2.40 -16.03
N GLU A 178 13.83 -3.41 -15.50
CA GLU A 178 12.64 -3.97 -16.13
C GLU A 178 11.65 -4.51 -15.10
N SER A 179 10.36 -4.36 -15.40
CA SER A 179 9.26 -4.87 -14.58
C SER A 179 9.00 -6.32 -14.96
N ILE A 180 9.42 -7.26 -14.12
CA ILE A 180 9.34 -8.70 -14.36
C ILE A 180 8.32 -9.33 -13.41
N PRO A 181 7.27 -10.01 -13.92
CA PRO A 181 6.30 -10.65 -13.05
C PRO A 181 6.94 -11.81 -12.26
N ALA A 182 6.43 -12.07 -11.06
CA ALA A 182 6.93 -13.10 -10.14
C ALA A 182 7.12 -14.48 -10.77
N TRP A 183 6.26 -14.85 -11.73
CA TRP A 183 6.32 -16.16 -12.40
C TRP A 183 7.45 -16.29 -13.43
N ASP A 184 8.03 -15.19 -13.88
CA ASP A 184 9.14 -15.16 -14.84
C ASP A 184 10.51 -15.06 -14.16
N LEU A 185 10.53 -14.89 -12.83
CA LEU A 185 11.76 -14.92 -12.03
C LEU A 185 12.16 -16.34 -11.63
N GLN A 186 13.46 -16.59 -11.69
CA GLN A 186 14.15 -17.74 -11.13
C GLN A 186 15.21 -17.19 -10.16
N PHE A 187 15.51 -17.86 -9.06
CA PHE A 187 16.47 -17.35 -8.06
C PHE A 187 17.70 -18.24 -7.97
N GLU A 188 18.85 -17.61 -7.68
CA GLU A 188 20.10 -18.32 -7.45
C GLU A 188 20.14 -18.77 -5.98
N VAL A 189 20.13 -20.08 -5.73
CA VAL A 189 20.29 -20.64 -4.38
C VAL A 189 21.77 -20.87 -4.13
N GLU A 190 22.36 -20.09 -3.24
CA GLU A 190 23.72 -20.33 -2.76
C GLU A 190 23.68 -21.51 -1.78
N LYS A 191 24.14 -22.68 -2.24
CA LYS A 191 24.26 -23.89 -1.40
C LYS A 191 25.73 -24.05 -1.00
N ASN A 192 25.99 -23.99 0.30
CA ASN A 192 27.33 -24.24 0.84
C ASN A 192 27.80 -25.67 0.54
N GLU A 193 29.03 -25.75 0.04
CA GLU A 193 29.92 -26.91 -0.01
C GLU A 193 29.46 -28.17 -0.76
N LYS A 194 29.19 -28.01 -2.06
CA LYS A 194 29.71 -28.86 -3.17
C LYS A 194 29.01 -28.42 -4.45
N PHE A 195 29.77 -27.76 -5.30
CA PHE A 195 29.29 -27.02 -6.47
C PHE A 195 28.55 -27.93 -7.46
N THR A 196 27.23 -27.85 -7.45
CA THR A 196 26.42 -28.07 -8.66
C THR A 196 25.28 -27.05 -8.60
N GLN A 197 25.35 -26.02 -9.46
CA GLN A 197 24.31 -25.00 -9.58
C GLN A 197 23.03 -25.67 -10.09
N LYS A 198 21.99 -25.68 -9.25
CA LYS A 198 20.67 -26.18 -9.65
C LYS A 198 19.71 -24.99 -9.66
N VAL A 199 19.22 -24.67 -10.85
CA VAL A 199 18.21 -23.64 -11.07
C VAL A 199 16.85 -24.28 -10.79
N GLU A 200 16.22 -23.93 -9.67
CA GLU A 200 14.89 -24.42 -9.33
C GLU A 200 13.83 -23.44 -9.84
N LYS A 201 12.97 -23.93 -10.74
CA LYS A 201 11.77 -23.22 -11.18
C LYS A 201 10.71 -23.35 -10.09
N LYS A 202 10.41 -22.22 -9.46
CA LYS A 202 9.18 -21.92 -8.70
C LYS A 202 8.68 -23.07 -7.81
N THR A 203 9.03 -23.02 -6.53
CA THR A 203 8.09 -23.47 -5.50
C THR A 203 7.91 -22.33 -4.49
N ALA A 204 6.64 -22.06 -4.21
CA ALA A 204 6.03 -20.88 -3.62
C ALA A 204 6.46 -20.50 -2.18
N GLU A 205 7.66 -20.87 -1.70
CA GLU A 205 7.97 -20.75 -0.27
C GLU A 205 9.03 -19.71 0.10
N LYS A 206 9.78 -19.16 -0.86
CA LYS A 206 10.74 -18.09 -0.55
C LYS A 206 10.15 -16.72 -0.89
N GLU A 207 9.86 -15.95 0.15
CA GLU A 207 9.51 -14.53 0.09
C GLU A 207 10.69 -13.76 -0.54
N LEU A 208 10.56 -13.34 -1.80
CA LEU A 208 11.58 -12.57 -2.53
C LEU A 208 11.69 -11.17 -1.95
N LYS A 209 12.92 -10.68 -1.78
CA LYS A 209 13.21 -9.38 -1.15
C LYS A 209 14.02 -8.49 -2.07
N VAL A 210 13.92 -7.18 -1.84
CA VAL A 210 14.82 -6.21 -2.47
C VAL A 210 16.26 -6.60 -2.15
N GLY A 211 17.10 -6.66 -3.19
CA GLY A 211 18.48 -7.11 -3.11
C GLY A 211 18.72 -8.56 -3.53
N ASP A 212 17.67 -9.38 -3.69
CA ASP A 212 17.83 -10.77 -4.15
C ASP A 212 18.33 -10.83 -5.60
N LYS A 213 19.31 -11.72 -5.85
CA LYS A 213 19.80 -12.03 -7.20
C LYS A 213 18.84 -13.00 -7.88
N VAL A 214 18.41 -12.63 -9.08
CA VAL A 214 17.43 -13.37 -9.86
C VAL A 214 17.90 -13.56 -11.29
N MET A 215 17.40 -14.61 -11.93
CA MET A 215 17.50 -14.82 -13.37
C MET A 215 16.11 -14.74 -13.97
N PHE A 216 16.01 -14.19 -15.17
CA PHE A 216 14.73 -14.13 -15.88
C PHE A 216 14.96 -14.30 -17.37
N LYS A 217 13.93 -14.78 -18.07
CA LYS A 217 13.99 -14.96 -19.51
C LYS A 217 13.53 -13.68 -20.20
N LYS A 218 14.36 -13.21 -21.12
CA LYS A 218 14.01 -12.12 -22.01
C LYS A 218 14.19 -12.57 -23.46
N TYR A 219 13.07 -12.65 -24.18
CA TYR A 219 13.00 -13.26 -25.51
C TYR A 219 13.55 -14.70 -25.50
N TYR A 220 14.81 -14.87 -25.91
CA TYR A 220 15.51 -16.15 -26.01
C TYR A 220 16.80 -16.19 -25.17
N THR A 221 17.10 -15.14 -24.39
CA THR A 221 18.26 -15.07 -23.50
C THR A 221 17.84 -15.13 -22.04
N GLU A 222 18.66 -15.76 -21.22
CA GLU A 222 18.55 -15.70 -19.75
C GLU A 222 19.46 -14.58 -19.25
N GLU A 223 18.88 -13.63 -18.52
CA GLU A 223 19.60 -12.48 -17.98
C GLU A 223 19.68 -12.62 -16.46
N LYS A 224 20.80 -12.18 -15.87
CA LYS A 224 20.99 -12.12 -14.41
C LYS A 224 20.77 -10.70 -13.93
N GLY A 225 19.97 -10.53 -12.88
CA GLY A 225 19.64 -9.24 -12.30
C GLY A 225 19.47 -9.26 -10.78
N VAL A 226 19.13 -8.11 -10.23
CA VAL A 226 18.87 -7.89 -8.80
C VAL A 226 17.52 -7.21 -8.65
N ILE A 227 16.70 -7.69 -7.71
CA ILE A 227 15.43 -7.03 -7.37
C ILE A 227 15.74 -5.67 -6.74
N LEU A 228 15.27 -4.61 -7.37
CA LEU A 228 15.41 -3.23 -6.89
C LEU A 228 14.17 -2.77 -6.12
N GLU A 229 12.99 -3.21 -6.55
CA GLU A 229 11.71 -2.81 -5.97
C GLU A 229 10.67 -3.92 -6.16
N ILE A 230 9.77 -4.07 -5.19
CA ILE A 230 8.57 -4.90 -5.30
C ILE A 230 7.43 -3.94 -5.64
N ILE A 231 6.98 -3.94 -6.91
CA ILE A 231 5.91 -3.06 -7.33
C ILE A 231 4.61 -3.67 -6.82
N LYS A 232 3.95 -3.03 -5.86
CA LYS A 232 2.61 -3.44 -5.46
C LYS A 232 1.63 -3.10 -6.57
N GLU A 233 1.01 -4.11 -7.19
CA GLU A 233 -0.05 -3.86 -8.17
C GLU A 233 -1.36 -3.49 -7.45
N LYS A 234 -2.23 -2.78 -8.18
CA LYS A 234 -3.54 -2.29 -7.72
C LYS A 234 -4.23 -3.36 -6.89
N SER A 235 -4.54 -3.07 -5.63
CA SER A 235 -5.09 -4.07 -4.72
C SER A 235 -6.36 -4.69 -5.33
N LYS A 236 -6.49 -6.01 -5.22
CA LYS A 236 -7.70 -6.73 -5.61
C LYS A 236 -8.61 -6.80 -4.40
N ALA A 237 -9.88 -6.46 -4.58
CA ALA A 237 -10.91 -6.71 -3.59
C ALA A 237 -11.45 -8.13 -3.75
N LEU A 238 -11.49 -8.90 -2.67
CA LEU A 238 -12.31 -10.10 -2.56
C LEU A 238 -13.73 -9.64 -2.25
N ILE A 239 -14.67 -9.93 -3.14
CA ILE A 239 -16.06 -9.48 -3.04
C ILE A 239 -16.98 -10.69 -2.95
N GLU A 240 -17.84 -10.71 -1.93
CA GLU A 240 -18.97 -11.63 -1.84
C GLU A 240 -20.15 -11.07 -2.63
N TYR A 241 -20.74 -11.87 -3.49
CA TYR A 241 -21.97 -11.53 -4.21
C TYR A 241 -22.95 -12.71 -4.18
N GLN A 242 -24.23 -12.43 -4.39
CA GLN A 242 -25.25 -13.46 -4.54
C GLN A 242 -25.55 -13.64 -6.03
N ASP A 243 -25.50 -14.88 -6.50
CA ASP A 243 -25.99 -15.23 -7.83
C ASP A 243 -27.52 -15.31 -7.84
N ASN A 244 -28.14 -15.39 -9.03
CA ASN A 244 -29.58 -15.46 -9.26
C ASN A 244 -30.28 -16.65 -8.56
N LYS A 245 -29.50 -17.61 -8.03
CA LYS A 245 -29.97 -18.76 -7.24
C LYS A 245 -29.74 -18.60 -5.73
N GLU A 246 -29.52 -17.36 -5.27
CA GLU A 246 -29.22 -16.98 -3.88
C GLU A 246 -27.96 -17.61 -3.27
N LYS A 247 -27.14 -18.25 -4.10
CA LYS A 247 -25.87 -18.82 -3.66
C LYS A 247 -24.85 -17.71 -3.46
N LYS A 248 -24.26 -17.64 -2.27
CA LYS A 248 -23.11 -16.76 -1.99
C LYS A 248 -21.88 -17.27 -2.73
N LEU A 249 -21.30 -16.40 -3.53
CA LEU A 249 -20.08 -16.64 -4.29
C LEU A 249 -19.06 -15.54 -3.97
N GLN A 250 -17.78 -15.85 -4.12
CA GLN A 250 -16.70 -14.90 -3.90
C GLN A 250 -15.90 -14.72 -5.20
N VAL A 251 -15.52 -13.48 -5.49
CA VAL A 251 -14.73 -13.13 -6.67
C VAL A 251 -13.64 -12.13 -6.31
N LYS A 252 -12.42 -12.35 -6.82
CA LYS A 252 -11.32 -11.39 -6.73
C LYS A 252 -11.38 -10.42 -7.91
N VAL A 253 -11.47 -9.12 -7.63
CA VAL A 253 -11.63 -8.08 -8.65
C VAL A 253 -10.67 -6.92 -8.41
N PRO A 254 -9.98 -6.40 -9.45
CA PRO A 254 -9.19 -5.18 -9.31
C PRO A 254 -10.06 -4.00 -8.84
N LEU A 255 -9.59 -3.24 -7.85
CA LEU A 255 -10.32 -2.06 -7.31
C LEU A 255 -10.72 -1.04 -8.38
N SER A 256 -9.98 -0.95 -9.48
CA SER A 256 -10.32 -0.09 -10.63
C SER A 256 -11.71 -0.38 -11.23
N ARG A 257 -12.20 -1.61 -11.09
CA ARG A 257 -13.52 -2.06 -11.54
C ARG A 257 -14.61 -1.96 -10.47
N VAL A 258 -14.25 -1.57 -9.25
CA VAL A 258 -15.15 -1.39 -8.12
C VAL A 258 -15.64 0.06 -8.09
N ARG A 259 -16.91 0.28 -7.76
CA ARG A 259 -17.54 1.59 -7.60
C ARG A 259 -18.39 1.61 -6.33
N LYS A 260 -18.42 2.76 -5.65
CA LYS A 260 -19.31 2.96 -4.51
C LYS A 260 -20.75 2.99 -5.02
N ILE A 261 -21.67 2.46 -4.23
CA ILE A 261 -23.09 2.73 -4.42
C ILE A 261 -23.30 4.18 -3.97
N GLU A 262 -23.49 5.08 -4.90
CA GLU A 262 -23.94 6.43 -4.57
C GLU A 262 -25.41 6.31 -4.18
N ASN A 263 -25.73 6.65 -2.93
CA ASN A 263 -27.12 6.83 -2.54
C ASN A 263 -27.62 8.05 -3.31
N THR A 264 -28.28 7.85 -4.44
CA THR A 264 -29.17 8.84 -5.00
C THR A 264 -30.31 9.02 -3.99
N THR A 265 -30.14 9.96 -3.07
CA THR A 265 -31.28 10.62 -2.44
C THR A 265 -32.06 11.27 -3.58
N ASN A 266 -33.13 10.59 -4.00
CA ASN A 266 -34.17 11.22 -4.81
C ASN A 266 -34.81 12.30 -3.93
N GLU A 267 -34.42 13.56 -4.17
CA GLU A 267 -35.28 14.72 -3.91
C GLU A 267 -36.39 14.78 -4.97
#